data_AF-A0A1R1S924-F1
#
_entry.id   AF-A0A1R1S924-F1
#
_cell.length_a   1.000
_cell.length_b   1.000
_cell.length_c   1.000
_cell.angle_alpha   90.00
_cell.angle_beta   90.00
_cell.angle_gamma   90.00
#
_symmetry.space_group_name_H-M   'P 1'
#
loop_
_entity.id
_entity.type
_entity.pdbx_description
1 polymer ?
#
loop_
_entity_poly.entity_id
_entity_poly.type
_entity_poly.pdbx_seq_one_letter_code
_entity_poly.pdbx_strand_id
1 'polypeptide(L)'
;MTRVPAGARAAAVWCGLAATLAVAVAAAEAVRRGHAIAALRLRAAEREAALRQRLVDQERETRRLAKELLPAAVARLRAGAEPDHVMKDIDHSPCLDPDFESAHRAVLEAMLHTVRTEEDLREAAEQAFVNIARRVQAIVNQQAMDVRDMEDKHGADPEVFSDLLHLDHGNALIGRMADSIAVLGGSRPGRQWQNPIPLYNVCRGAMSRILEYQRVDLHSVADVGIVGPSVEPLIHAMAELLDNATRYSPPKTRVHLTAVEVQSGVAIEIEDAGVGLTEEARRRTDLVLAHAPSGLDLKDLGETPRLGLAVVGRLAARYRFQFSLRPSAYGGVRAVLVIPKDITCTTPAPGGMIAIAAKLPPPKPVRRPTPTPAPTPVAARTGPDEFGRVPLPHNTAGLPQRRRRMPQAVRGRAGASPAQPGPPAPTSAEPPVQPGLWLAPFFNGISGAAENTESGRPPRDDPSHTSNESDKGE
;
A
#
# COMPACT_ATOMS: atom_id res chain seq x y z
N MET A 1 6.52 -96.41 -77.03
CA MET A 1 5.25 -96.06 -76.35
C MET A 1 4.92 -97.12 -75.30
N THR A 2 5.41 -96.97 -74.08
CA THR A 2 5.12 -97.88 -72.95
C THR A 2 3.76 -97.51 -72.35
N ARG A 3 2.77 -98.40 -72.46
CA ARG A 3 1.41 -98.19 -71.91
C ARG A 3 1.42 -98.44 -70.40
N VAL A 4 1.30 -97.36 -69.63
CA VAL A 4 1.08 -97.39 -68.17
C VAL A 4 -0.18 -98.24 -67.83
N PRO A 5 -0.12 -99.14 -66.82
CA PRO A 5 -1.25 -99.98 -66.41
C PRO A 5 -2.44 -99.13 -65.92
N ALA A 6 -3.67 -99.56 -66.25
CA ALA A 6 -4.90 -98.79 -66.01
C ALA A 6 -5.13 -98.41 -64.53
N GLY A 7 -4.73 -99.26 -63.58
CA GLY A 7 -4.82 -98.99 -62.15
C GLY A 7 -3.89 -97.87 -61.65
N ALA A 8 -2.70 -97.72 -62.24
CA ALA A 8 -1.76 -96.66 -61.89
C ALA A 8 -2.21 -95.28 -62.38
N ARG A 9 -2.96 -95.23 -63.49
CA ARG A 9 -3.57 -93.99 -64.00
C ARG A 9 -4.69 -93.49 -63.09
N ALA A 10 -5.52 -94.38 -62.56
CA ALA A 10 -6.57 -94.02 -61.63
C ALA A 10 -6.01 -93.46 -60.30
N ALA A 11 -4.98 -94.10 -59.74
CA ALA A 11 -4.31 -93.61 -58.54
C ALA A 11 -3.67 -92.22 -58.73
N ALA A 12 -3.00 -91.98 -59.86
CA ALA A 12 -2.42 -90.69 -60.19
C ALA A 12 -3.48 -89.57 -60.32
N VAL A 13 -4.65 -89.88 -60.90
CA VAL A 13 -5.77 -88.93 -61.00
C VAL A 13 -6.34 -88.59 -59.62
N TRP A 14 -6.54 -89.58 -58.74
CA TRP A 14 -7.00 -89.35 -57.37
C TRP A 14 -6.02 -88.55 -56.52
N CYS A 15 -4.71 -88.84 -56.62
CA CYS A 15 -3.67 -88.06 -55.96
C CYS A 15 -3.62 -86.61 -56.48
N GLY A 16 -3.75 -86.41 -57.81
CA GLY A 16 -3.83 -85.08 -58.41
C GLY A 16 -5.04 -84.29 -57.94
N LEU A 17 -6.23 -84.92 -57.90
CA LEU A 17 -7.44 -84.32 -57.36
C LEU A 17 -7.30 -83.95 -55.88
N ALA A 18 -6.78 -84.85 -55.05
CA ALA A 18 -6.55 -84.58 -53.63
C ALA A 18 -5.55 -83.43 -53.41
N ALA A 19 -4.47 -83.38 -54.19
CA ALA A 19 -3.50 -82.28 -54.14
C ALA A 19 -4.13 -80.95 -54.59
N THR A 20 -4.91 -80.93 -55.67
CA THR A 20 -5.60 -79.70 -56.12
C THR A 20 -6.63 -79.21 -55.12
N LEU A 21 -7.37 -80.12 -54.46
CA LEU A 21 -8.33 -79.77 -53.42
C LEU A 21 -7.62 -79.23 -52.18
N ALA A 22 -6.50 -79.84 -51.76
CA ALA A 22 -5.70 -79.34 -50.65
C ALA A 22 -5.15 -77.93 -50.93
N VAL A 23 -4.67 -77.68 -52.15
CA VAL A 23 -4.23 -76.34 -52.59
C VAL A 23 -5.39 -75.35 -52.62
N ALA A 24 -6.56 -75.74 -53.14
CA ALA A 24 -7.74 -74.88 -53.17
C ALA A 24 -8.24 -74.51 -51.76
N VAL A 25 -8.26 -75.46 -50.82
CA VAL A 25 -8.61 -75.22 -49.41
C VAL A 25 -7.58 -74.32 -48.75
N ALA A 26 -6.28 -74.56 -48.95
CA ALA A 26 -5.22 -73.71 -48.42
C ALA A 26 -5.29 -72.27 -48.98
N ALA A 27 -5.59 -72.12 -50.27
CA ALA A 27 -5.78 -70.82 -50.92
C ALA A 27 -7.02 -70.10 -50.38
N ALA A 28 -8.15 -70.80 -50.23
CA ALA A 28 -9.37 -70.24 -49.65
C ALA A 28 -9.15 -69.80 -48.20
N GLU A 29 -8.43 -70.58 -47.41
CA GLU A 29 -8.07 -70.24 -46.03
C GLU A 29 -7.12 -69.04 -45.96
N ALA A 30 -6.14 -68.96 -46.87
CA ALA A 30 -5.24 -67.82 -46.97
C ALA A 30 -5.99 -66.52 -47.32
N VAL A 31 -6.95 -66.57 -48.26
CA VAL A 31 -7.82 -65.43 -48.60
C VAL A 31 -8.69 -65.04 -47.41
N ARG A 32 -9.32 -66.01 -46.73
CA ARG A 32 -10.14 -65.77 -45.53
C ARG A 32 -9.36 -65.07 -44.42
N ARG A 33 -8.14 -65.55 -44.14
CA ARG A 33 -7.23 -64.93 -43.17
C ARG A 33 -6.76 -63.55 -43.64
N GLY A 34 -6.49 -63.39 -44.93
CA GLY A 34 -6.15 -62.09 -45.54
C GLY A 34 -7.24 -61.05 -45.33
N HIS A 35 -8.50 -61.39 -45.58
CA HIS A 35 -9.65 -60.52 -45.33
C HIS A 35 -9.82 -60.21 -43.84
N ALA A 36 -9.64 -61.19 -42.95
CA ALA A 36 -9.71 -60.98 -41.51
C ALA A 36 -8.63 -60.01 -41.01
N ILE A 37 -7.38 -60.17 -41.48
CA ILE A 37 -6.26 -59.27 -41.15
C ILE A 37 -6.52 -57.86 -41.70
N ALA A 38 -7.01 -57.74 -42.94
CA ALA A 38 -7.34 -56.46 -43.54
C ALA A 38 -8.42 -55.71 -42.74
N ALA A 39 -9.48 -56.40 -42.33
CA ALA A 39 -10.54 -55.83 -41.50
C ALA A 39 -10.02 -55.39 -40.12
N LEU A 40 -9.13 -56.17 -39.50
CA LEU A 40 -8.50 -55.80 -38.22
C LEU A 40 -7.60 -54.56 -38.37
N ARG A 41 -6.81 -54.48 -39.45
CA ARG A 41 -5.95 -53.32 -39.74
C ARG A 41 -6.76 -52.06 -39.98
N LEU A 42 -7.87 -52.14 -40.71
CA LEU A 42 -8.76 -51.01 -40.94
C LEU A 42 -9.33 -50.48 -39.61
N ARG A 43 -9.88 -51.37 -38.77
CA ARG A 43 -10.39 -50.99 -37.43
C ARG A 43 -9.31 -50.40 -36.53
N ALA A 44 -8.08 -50.93 -36.59
CA ALA A 44 -6.96 -50.38 -35.84
C ALA A 44 -6.59 -48.97 -36.32
N ALA A 45 -6.53 -48.75 -37.63
CA ALA A 45 -6.25 -47.45 -38.23
C ALA A 45 -7.36 -46.42 -37.91
N GLU A 46 -8.64 -46.82 -37.94
CA GLU A 46 -9.76 -45.96 -37.56
C GLU A 46 -9.68 -45.53 -36.09
N ARG A 47 -9.39 -46.47 -35.18
CA ARG A 47 -9.20 -46.16 -33.75
C ARG A 47 -8.01 -45.25 -33.53
N GLU A 48 -6.90 -45.50 -34.21
CA GLU A 48 -5.69 -44.68 -34.11
C GLU A 48 -5.93 -43.26 -34.63
N ALA A 49 -6.64 -43.10 -35.75
CA ALA A 49 -7.04 -41.81 -36.29
C ALA A 49 -7.96 -41.05 -35.33
N ALA A 50 -8.95 -41.72 -34.74
CA ALA A 50 -9.85 -41.12 -33.75
C ALA A 50 -9.10 -40.65 -32.48
N LEU A 51 -8.15 -41.45 -31.98
CA LEU A 51 -7.33 -41.08 -30.81
C LEU A 51 -6.40 -39.90 -31.14
N ARG A 52 -5.76 -39.90 -32.31
CA ARG A 52 -4.93 -38.78 -32.78
C ARG A 52 -5.75 -37.50 -32.87
N GLN A 53 -6.96 -37.56 -33.43
CA GLN A 53 -7.82 -36.40 -33.54
C GLN A 53 -8.23 -35.87 -32.16
N ARG A 54 -8.61 -36.75 -31.22
CA ARG A 54 -8.89 -36.36 -29.83
C ARG A 54 -7.71 -35.65 -29.17
N LEU A 55 -6.49 -36.15 -29.34
CA LEU A 55 -5.30 -35.50 -28.80
C LEU A 55 -5.08 -34.11 -29.40
N VAL A 56 -5.27 -33.94 -30.70
CA VAL A 56 -5.16 -32.64 -31.37
C VAL A 56 -6.21 -31.66 -30.85
N ASP A 57 -7.45 -32.11 -30.66
CA ASP A 57 -8.53 -31.28 -30.13
C ASP A 57 -8.29 -30.90 -28.65
N GLN A 58 -7.80 -31.85 -27.84
CA GLN A 58 -7.38 -31.59 -26.45
C GLN A 58 -6.23 -30.59 -26.36
N GLU A 59 -5.17 -30.76 -27.17
CA GLU A 59 -4.03 -29.84 -27.20
C GLU A 59 -4.47 -28.43 -27.61
N ARG A 60 -5.35 -28.33 -28.62
CA ARG A 60 -5.91 -27.06 -29.07
C ARG A 60 -6.66 -26.37 -27.93
N GLU A 61 -7.51 -27.09 -27.21
CA GLU A 61 -8.27 -26.48 -26.13
C GLU A 61 -7.39 -26.13 -24.92
N THR A 62 -6.46 -26.99 -24.51
CA THR A 62 -5.54 -26.65 -23.41
C THR A 62 -4.73 -25.39 -23.74
N ARG A 63 -4.31 -25.23 -25.01
CA ARG A 63 -3.66 -24.01 -25.47
C ARG A 63 -4.60 -22.80 -25.43
N ARG A 64 -5.86 -22.95 -25.83
CA ARG A 64 -6.89 -21.90 -25.76
C ARG A 64 -7.17 -21.51 -24.30
N LEU A 65 -7.31 -22.49 -23.41
CA LEU A 65 -7.46 -22.28 -21.98
C LEU A 65 -6.30 -21.45 -21.41
N ALA A 66 -5.06 -21.87 -21.69
CA ALA A 66 -3.87 -21.22 -21.14
C ALA A 66 -3.61 -19.83 -21.73
N LYS A 67 -3.85 -19.63 -23.03
CA LYS A 67 -3.47 -18.39 -23.73
C LYS A 67 -4.60 -17.37 -23.86
N GLU A 68 -5.85 -17.80 -23.79
CA GLU A 68 -7.01 -16.94 -24.06
C GLU A 68 -7.96 -16.90 -22.87
N LEU A 69 -8.49 -18.07 -22.45
CA LEU A 69 -9.56 -18.11 -21.45
C LEU A 69 -9.08 -17.69 -20.06
N LEU A 70 -7.96 -18.25 -19.57
CA LEU A 70 -7.43 -17.91 -18.25
C LEU A 70 -7.06 -16.41 -18.14
N PRO A 71 -6.25 -15.83 -19.05
CA PRO A 71 -5.95 -14.41 -18.99
C PRO A 71 -7.20 -13.52 -19.08
N ALA A 72 -8.16 -13.87 -19.93
CA ALA A 72 -9.41 -13.12 -20.04
C ALA A 72 -10.25 -13.21 -18.76
N ALA A 73 -10.37 -14.39 -18.17
CA ALA A 73 -11.12 -14.62 -16.94
C ALA A 73 -10.49 -13.88 -15.75
N VAL A 74 -9.17 -13.93 -15.61
CA VAL A 74 -8.42 -13.16 -14.59
C VAL A 74 -8.57 -11.66 -14.80
N ALA A 75 -8.48 -11.17 -16.04
CA ALA A 75 -8.68 -9.75 -16.34
C ALA A 75 -10.09 -9.26 -15.99
N ARG A 76 -11.12 -10.09 -16.24
CA ARG A 76 -12.51 -9.79 -15.87
C ARG A 76 -12.72 -9.78 -14.35
N LEU A 77 -12.12 -10.74 -13.63
CA LEU A 77 -12.13 -10.73 -12.16
C LEU A 77 -11.49 -9.45 -11.60
N ARG A 78 -10.31 -9.07 -12.10
CA ARG A 78 -9.63 -7.83 -11.70
C ARG A 78 -10.43 -6.57 -12.03
N ALA A 79 -11.31 -6.63 -13.02
CA ALA A 79 -12.25 -5.56 -13.34
C ALA A 79 -13.52 -5.55 -12.44
N GLY A 80 -13.63 -6.49 -11.49
CA GLY A 80 -14.73 -6.56 -10.53
C GLY A 80 -15.87 -7.49 -10.93
N ALA A 81 -15.70 -8.37 -11.92
CA ALA A 81 -16.71 -9.37 -12.25
C ALA A 81 -16.81 -10.46 -11.18
N GLU A 82 -18.03 -10.96 -10.93
CA GLU A 82 -18.25 -12.11 -10.06
C GLU A 82 -17.73 -13.41 -10.70
N PRO A 83 -17.04 -14.29 -9.94
CA PRO A 83 -16.48 -15.54 -10.46
C PRO A 83 -17.51 -16.41 -11.20
N ASP A 84 -18.72 -16.51 -10.66
CA ASP A 84 -19.82 -17.29 -11.25
C ASP A 84 -20.26 -16.74 -12.61
N HIS A 85 -20.22 -15.42 -12.79
CA HIS A 85 -20.56 -14.79 -14.06
C HIS A 85 -19.46 -14.99 -15.09
N VAL A 86 -18.19 -14.87 -14.66
CA VAL A 86 -17.05 -15.17 -15.52
C VAL A 86 -17.10 -16.62 -16.00
N MET A 87 -17.45 -17.57 -15.12
CA MET A 87 -17.55 -18.98 -15.47
C MET A 87 -18.68 -19.26 -16.48
N LYS A 88 -19.85 -18.62 -16.32
CA LYS A 88 -21.01 -18.80 -17.22
C LYS A 88 -20.78 -18.29 -18.64
N ASP A 89 -19.94 -17.27 -18.79
CA ASP A 89 -19.65 -16.64 -20.07
C ASP A 89 -18.53 -17.34 -20.86
N ILE A 90 -17.85 -18.32 -20.26
CA ILE A 90 -16.81 -19.09 -20.94
C ILE A 90 -17.50 -20.12 -21.85
N ASP A 91 -17.36 -19.89 -23.16
CA ASP A 91 -17.88 -20.78 -24.19
C ASP A 91 -17.07 -22.09 -24.24
N HIS A 92 -17.65 -23.16 -23.70
CA HIS A 92 -17.05 -24.48 -23.71
C HIS A 92 -17.10 -25.10 -25.11
N SER A 93 -15.95 -25.59 -25.59
CA SER A 93 -15.88 -26.22 -26.90
C SER A 93 -16.57 -27.60 -26.88
N PRO A 94 -17.59 -27.86 -27.74
CA PRO A 94 -18.40 -29.08 -27.70
C PRO A 94 -17.67 -30.34 -28.19
N CYS A 95 -16.40 -30.23 -28.58
CA CYS A 95 -15.60 -31.32 -29.15
C CYS A 95 -14.76 -32.10 -28.13
N LEU A 96 -14.90 -31.81 -26.83
CA LEU A 96 -14.10 -32.43 -25.77
C LEU A 96 -14.82 -33.60 -25.12
N ASP A 97 -14.03 -34.52 -24.58
CA ASP A 97 -14.51 -35.56 -23.70
C ASP A 97 -15.06 -34.93 -22.39
N PRO A 98 -16.19 -35.42 -21.84
CA PRO A 98 -16.79 -34.84 -20.63
C PRO A 98 -15.83 -34.78 -19.43
N ASP A 99 -14.97 -35.79 -19.26
CA ASP A 99 -14.01 -35.80 -18.16
C ASP A 99 -12.97 -34.70 -18.33
N PHE A 100 -12.55 -34.44 -19.58
CA PHE A 100 -11.58 -33.40 -19.90
C PHE A 100 -12.18 -31.99 -19.80
N GLU A 101 -13.44 -31.80 -20.21
CA GLU A 101 -14.19 -30.56 -19.99
C GLU A 101 -14.29 -30.26 -18.48
N SER A 102 -14.63 -31.28 -17.68
CA SER A 102 -14.73 -31.15 -16.23
C SER A 102 -13.39 -30.75 -15.60
N ALA A 103 -12.27 -31.31 -16.07
CA ALA A 103 -10.94 -30.96 -15.59
C ALA A 103 -10.55 -29.51 -15.93
N HIS A 104 -10.86 -29.05 -17.15
CA HIS A 104 -10.64 -27.65 -17.52
C HIS A 104 -11.49 -26.68 -16.70
N ARG A 105 -12.76 -27.02 -16.45
CA ARG A 105 -13.62 -26.22 -15.56
C ARG A 105 -13.05 -26.17 -14.15
N ALA A 106 -12.60 -27.30 -13.59
CA ALA A 106 -11.98 -27.34 -12.27
C ALA A 106 -10.70 -26.49 -12.18
N VAL A 107 -9.86 -26.48 -13.23
CA VAL A 107 -8.67 -25.62 -13.29
C VAL A 107 -9.06 -24.14 -13.31
N LEU A 108 -10.07 -23.76 -14.10
CA LEU A 108 -10.60 -22.40 -14.12
C LEU A 108 -11.15 -22.01 -12.74
N GLU A 109 -12.02 -22.81 -12.14
CA GLU A 109 -12.60 -22.56 -10.82
C GLU A 109 -11.52 -22.37 -9.76
N ALA A 110 -10.52 -23.27 -9.71
CA ALA A 110 -9.42 -23.17 -8.78
C ALA A 110 -8.62 -21.88 -8.97
N MET A 111 -8.30 -21.50 -10.22
CA MET A 111 -7.59 -20.27 -10.53
C MET A 111 -8.40 -19.02 -10.15
N LEU A 112 -9.69 -18.98 -10.48
CA LEU A 112 -10.56 -17.86 -10.12
C LEU A 112 -10.70 -17.73 -8.61
N HIS A 113 -10.83 -18.86 -7.89
CA HIS A 113 -10.86 -18.87 -6.43
C HIS A 113 -9.56 -18.36 -5.82
N THR A 114 -8.39 -18.79 -6.33
CA THR A 114 -7.09 -18.30 -5.86
C THR A 114 -6.94 -16.80 -6.08
N VAL A 115 -7.27 -16.30 -7.28
CA VAL A 115 -7.22 -14.85 -7.58
C VAL A 115 -8.18 -14.09 -6.67
N ARG A 116 -9.42 -14.58 -6.49
CA ARG A 116 -10.38 -13.94 -5.58
C ARG A 116 -9.87 -13.90 -4.14
N THR A 117 -9.32 -15.00 -3.65
CA THR A 117 -8.75 -15.07 -2.30
C THR A 117 -7.58 -14.08 -2.13
N GLU A 118 -6.72 -13.96 -3.14
CA GLU A 118 -5.62 -12.98 -3.13
C GLU A 118 -6.15 -11.54 -3.09
N GLU A 119 -7.18 -11.22 -3.88
CA GLU A 119 -7.83 -9.90 -3.85
C GLU A 119 -8.52 -9.62 -2.50
N ASP A 120 -9.24 -10.59 -1.94
CA ASP A 120 -9.90 -10.44 -0.63
C ASP A 120 -8.87 -10.22 0.49
N LEU A 121 -7.74 -10.93 0.46
CA LEU A 121 -6.63 -10.71 1.40
C LEU A 121 -6.01 -9.32 1.24
N ARG A 122 -5.88 -8.83 0.00
CA ARG A 122 -5.38 -7.49 -0.29
C ARG A 122 -6.32 -6.42 0.24
N GLU A 123 -7.62 -6.55 -0.01
CA GLU A 123 -8.64 -5.64 0.54
C GLU A 123 -8.67 -5.65 2.06
N ALA A 124 -8.61 -6.83 2.69
CA ALA A 124 -8.55 -6.96 4.14
C ALA A 124 -7.29 -6.30 4.73
N ALA A 125 -6.14 -6.45 4.08
CA ALA A 125 -4.91 -5.77 4.48
C ALA A 125 -5.02 -4.24 4.36
N GLU A 126 -5.55 -3.72 3.24
CA GLU A 126 -5.78 -2.28 3.07
C GLU A 126 -6.71 -1.71 4.18
N GLN A 127 -7.80 -2.40 4.49
CA GLN A 127 -8.72 -2.02 5.57
C GLN A 127 -8.04 -2.05 6.95
N ALA A 128 -7.19 -3.06 7.20
CA ALA A 128 -6.42 -3.16 8.44
C ALA A 128 -5.48 -1.95 8.61
N PHE A 129 -4.77 -1.54 7.55
CA PHE A 129 -3.90 -0.35 7.58
C PHE A 129 -4.68 0.92 7.91
N VAL A 130 -5.85 1.13 7.29
CA VAL A 130 -6.70 2.29 7.60
C VAL A 130 -7.14 2.28 9.07
N ASN A 131 -7.55 1.12 9.58
CA ASN A 131 -8.01 0.99 10.95
C ASN A 131 -6.87 1.22 11.96
N ILE A 132 -5.68 0.70 11.69
CA ILE A 132 -4.48 0.94 12.51
C ILE A 132 -4.11 2.43 12.49
N ALA A 133 -4.03 3.02 11.30
CA ALA A 133 -3.72 4.44 11.14
C ALA A 133 -4.69 5.33 11.92
N ARG A 134 -5.99 5.05 11.85
CA ARG A 134 -7.02 5.81 12.59
C ARG A 134 -6.82 5.71 14.11
N ARG A 135 -6.45 4.53 14.62
CA ARG A 135 -6.16 4.32 16.04
C ARG A 135 -4.91 5.09 16.48
N VAL A 136 -3.84 5.03 15.70
CA VAL A 136 -2.62 5.80 15.97
C VAL A 136 -2.93 7.30 15.94
N GLN A 137 -3.71 7.78 14.96
CA GLN A 137 -4.10 9.17 14.88
C GLN A 137 -4.95 9.63 16.08
N ALA A 138 -5.83 8.77 16.60
CA ALA A 138 -6.59 9.07 17.81
C ALA A 138 -5.68 9.23 19.03
N ILE A 139 -4.67 8.37 19.17
CA ILE A 139 -3.67 8.44 20.25
C ILE A 139 -2.84 9.72 20.10
N VAL A 140 -2.34 10.02 18.91
CA VAL A 140 -1.57 11.24 18.61
C VAL A 140 -2.38 12.50 18.93
N ASN A 141 -3.65 12.53 18.55
CA ASN A 141 -4.52 13.67 18.84
C ASN A 141 -4.74 13.85 20.35
N GLN A 142 -4.88 12.75 21.08
CA GLN A 142 -4.98 12.80 22.54
C GLN A 142 -3.67 13.30 23.16
N GLN A 143 -2.51 12.78 22.72
CA GLN A 143 -1.20 13.24 23.18
C GLN A 143 -0.97 14.73 22.88
N ALA A 144 -1.43 15.23 21.73
CA ALA A 144 -1.36 16.65 21.41
C ALA A 144 -2.19 17.51 22.38
N MET A 145 -3.35 17.02 22.81
CA MET A 145 -4.17 17.69 23.82
C MET A 145 -3.46 17.68 25.18
N ASP A 146 -2.90 16.54 25.59
CA ASP A 146 -2.20 16.41 26.86
C ASP A 146 -0.96 17.33 26.94
N VAL A 147 -0.19 17.43 25.83
CA VAL A 147 0.96 18.34 25.72
C VAL A 147 0.52 19.81 25.81
N ARG A 148 -0.58 20.19 25.16
CA ARG A 148 -1.13 21.56 25.26
C ARG A 148 -1.63 21.88 26.67
N ASP A 149 -2.30 20.94 27.32
CA ASP A 149 -2.73 21.09 28.71
C ASP A 149 -1.54 21.24 29.67
N MET A 150 -0.41 20.60 29.38
CA MET A 150 0.85 20.79 30.12
C MET A 150 1.50 22.15 29.83
N GLU A 151 1.48 22.59 28.57
CA GLU A 151 1.96 23.92 28.16
C GLU A 151 1.20 25.03 28.88
N ASP A 152 -0.14 24.93 28.95
CA ASP A 152 -0.98 25.88 29.65
C ASP A 152 -0.68 25.95 31.16
N LYS A 153 -0.29 24.83 31.78
CA LYS A 153 0.01 24.74 33.21
C LYS A 153 1.45 25.13 33.57
N HIS A 154 2.40 24.80 32.72
CA HIS A 154 3.84 24.82 33.05
C HIS A 154 4.70 25.59 32.05
N GLY A 155 4.15 26.12 30.96
CA GLY A 155 4.90 26.78 29.87
C GLY A 155 5.60 28.09 30.26
N ALA A 156 5.41 28.57 31.49
CA ALA A 156 6.19 29.69 32.03
C ALA A 156 7.64 29.30 32.38
N ASP A 157 7.91 28.00 32.60
CA ASP A 157 9.25 27.47 32.83
C ASP A 157 9.93 27.17 31.47
N PRO A 158 11.04 27.84 31.14
CA PRO A 158 11.75 27.63 29.87
C PRO A 158 12.24 26.20 29.63
N GLU A 159 12.63 25.47 30.66
CA GLU A 159 13.12 24.10 30.50
C GLU A 159 11.96 23.15 30.17
N VAL A 160 10.85 23.27 30.90
CA VAL A 160 9.63 22.49 30.63
C VAL A 160 9.05 22.82 29.26
N PHE A 161 9.04 24.10 28.88
CA PHE A 161 8.57 24.51 27.56
C PHE A 161 9.42 23.91 26.43
N SER A 162 10.76 23.87 26.59
CA SER A 162 11.65 23.22 25.64
C SER A 162 11.34 21.72 25.47
N ASP A 163 11.13 21.01 26.57
CA ASP A 163 10.79 19.58 26.55
C ASP A 163 9.40 19.35 25.92
N LEU A 164 8.41 20.20 26.20
CA LEU A 164 7.08 20.14 25.60
C LEU A 164 7.12 20.36 24.09
N LEU A 165 7.93 21.31 23.61
CA LEU A 165 8.13 21.52 22.17
C LEU A 165 8.74 20.28 21.50
N HIS A 166 9.68 19.61 22.17
CA HIS A 166 10.25 18.36 21.67
C HIS A 166 9.20 17.23 21.60
N LEU A 167 8.32 17.12 22.59
CA LEU A 167 7.22 16.16 22.60
C LEU A 167 6.16 16.44 21.53
N ASP A 168 5.73 17.70 21.36
CA ASP A 168 4.80 18.09 20.30
C ASP A 168 5.34 17.73 18.91
N HIS A 169 6.64 17.95 18.71
CA HIS A 169 7.31 17.60 17.47
C HIS A 169 7.32 16.08 17.20
N GLY A 170 7.68 15.28 18.20
CA GLY A 170 7.61 13.82 18.10
C GLY A 170 6.20 13.33 17.81
N ASN A 171 5.19 13.95 18.44
CA ASN A 171 3.80 13.61 18.22
C ASN A 171 3.33 13.96 16.80
N ALA A 172 3.74 15.10 16.25
CA ALA A 172 3.49 15.47 14.86
C ALA A 172 4.12 14.47 13.87
N LEU A 173 5.31 13.94 14.18
CA LEU A 173 5.98 12.92 13.38
C LEU A 173 5.20 11.60 13.37
N ILE A 174 4.69 11.16 14.53
CA ILE A 174 3.87 9.94 14.63
C ILE A 174 2.54 10.13 13.88
N GLY A 175 1.91 11.31 14.00
CA GLY A 175 0.71 11.65 13.22
C GLY A 175 0.94 11.55 11.72
N ARG A 176 2.07 12.09 11.23
CA ARG A 176 2.47 11.98 9.82
C ARG A 176 2.64 10.52 9.38
N MET A 177 3.25 9.69 10.21
CA MET A 177 3.39 8.27 9.92
C MET A 177 2.03 7.57 9.83
N ALA A 178 1.09 7.92 10.71
CA ALA A 178 -0.28 7.42 10.65
C ALA A 178 -0.99 7.86 9.36
N ASP A 179 -0.87 9.11 8.95
CA ASP A 179 -1.40 9.60 7.67
C ASP A 179 -0.83 8.83 6.48
N SER A 180 0.49 8.58 6.47
CA SER A 180 1.17 7.81 5.42
C SER A 180 0.66 6.36 5.35
N ILE A 181 0.45 5.71 6.50
CA ILE A 181 -0.16 4.38 6.57
C ILE A 181 -1.61 4.41 6.07
N ALA A 182 -2.39 5.44 6.43
CA ALA A 182 -3.77 5.58 5.97
C ALA A 182 -3.84 5.69 4.43
N VAL A 183 -2.93 6.46 3.82
CA VAL A 183 -2.81 6.57 2.36
C VAL A 183 -2.45 5.23 1.73
N LEU A 184 -1.60 4.41 2.36
CA LEU A 184 -1.30 3.04 1.91
C LEU A 184 -2.46 2.06 2.11
N GLY A 185 -3.40 2.34 3.01
CA GLY A 185 -4.67 1.64 3.13
C GLY A 185 -5.79 2.18 2.22
N GLY A 186 -5.49 3.17 1.36
CA GLY A 186 -6.42 3.70 0.35
C GLY A 186 -7.25 4.90 0.83
N SER A 187 -7.05 5.32 2.07
CA SER A 187 -7.71 6.51 2.61
C SER A 187 -7.22 7.78 1.92
N ARG A 188 -8.06 8.83 1.98
CA ARG A 188 -7.67 10.17 1.56
C ARG A 188 -6.89 10.85 2.71
N PRO A 189 -5.88 11.68 2.40
CA PRO A 189 -5.23 12.52 3.40
C PRO A 189 -6.27 13.34 4.20
N GLY A 190 -6.05 13.46 5.51
CA GLY A 190 -7.11 13.80 6.47
C GLY A 190 -7.72 15.20 6.33
N ARG A 191 -6.95 16.20 5.89
CA ARG A 191 -7.43 17.59 5.78
C ARG A 191 -7.98 17.89 4.39
N GLN A 192 -9.25 18.31 4.32
CA GLN A 192 -9.84 18.76 3.07
C GLN A 192 -9.85 20.29 3.00
N TRP A 193 -9.28 20.82 1.93
CA TRP A 193 -9.30 22.25 1.64
C TRP A 193 -10.39 22.53 0.63
N GLN A 194 -11.25 23.50 0.90
CA GLN A 194 -12.37 23.85 0.02
C GLN A 194 -11.96 24.89 -1.03
N ASN A 195 -11.19 25.89 -0.60
CA ASN A 195 -10.72 26.98 -1.46
C ASN A 195 -9.35 26.63 -2.06
N PRO A 196 -9.04 27.15 -3.27
CA PRO A 196 -7.71 27.00 -3.81
C PRO A 196 -6.65 27.73 -2.95
N ILE A 197 -5.41 27.25 -3.01
CA ILE A 197 -4.29 27.77 -2.20
C ILE A 197 -3.09 28.08 -3.10
N PRO A 198 -2.41 29.23 -2.93
CA PRO A 198 -1.18 29.52 -3.66
C PRO A 198 -0.14 28.39 -3.52
N LEU A 199 0.50 28.01 -4.62
CA LEU A 199 1.50 26.94 -4.64
C LEU A 199 2.65 27.20 -3.66
N TYR A 200 3.07 28.46 -3.51
CA TYR A 200 4.06 28.86 -2.50
C TYR A 200 3.67 28.41 -1.08
N ASN A 201 2.40 28.56 -0.70
CA ASN A 201 1.89 28.13 0.60
C ASN A 201 1.82 26.60 0.70
N VAL A 202 1.55 25.90 -0.40
CA VAL A 202 1.60 24.43 -0.47
C VAL A 202 3.04 23.95 -0.25
N CYS A 203 4.03 24.54 -0.91
CA CYS A 203 5.45 24.23 -0.71
C CYS A 203 5.85 24.43 0.76
N ARG A 204 5.49 25.58 1.35
CA ARG A 204 5.73 25.87 2.77
C ARG A 204 5.03 24.89 3.71
N GLY A 205 3.80 24.49 3.38
CA GLY A 205 3.04 23.48 4.12
C GLY A 205 3.67 22.09 4.06
N ALA A 206 4.33 21.73 2.97
CA ALA A 206 5.10 20.50 2.86
C ALA A 206 6.40 20.57 3.68
N MET A 207 7.12 21.69 3.61
CA MET A 207 8.33 21.93 4.41
C MET A 207 8.02 21.87 5.91
N SER A 208 6.90 22.41 6.37
CA SER A 208 6.55 22.38 7.80
C SER A 208 6.24 20.99 8.35
N ARG A 209 6.16 19.95 7.50
CA ARG A 209 5.90 18.57 7.91
C ARG A 209 7.15 17.73 8.09
N ILE A 210 8.33 18.28 7.81
CA ILE A 210 9.60 17.55 7.95
C ILE A 210 10.45 18.13 9.09
N LEU A 211 11.24 17.28 9.74
CA LEU A 211 12.09 17.69 10.87
C LEU A 211 13.16 18.69 10.40
N GLU A 212 13.82 18.33 9.29
CA GLU A 212 14.95 19.06 8.71
C GLU A 212 14.50 20.20 7.77
N TYR A 213 13.36 20.84 8.03
CA TYR A 213 12.80 21.89 7.17
C TYR A 213 13.76 23.06 6.96
N GLN A 214 14.62 23.33 7.94
CA GLN A 214 15.62 24.39 7.88
C GLN A 214 16.69 24.14 6.82
N ARG A 215 16.86 22.89 6.36
CA ARG A 215 17.80 22.50 5.31
C ARG A 215 17.23 22.60 3.89
N VAL A 216 15.94 22.91 3.77
CA VAL A 216 15.27 23.06 2.48
C VAL A 216 15.28 24.52 2.04
N ASP A 217 15.93 24.77 0.91
CA ASP A 217 15.97 26.08 0.27
C ASP A 217 14.87 26.13 -0.81
N LEU A 218 13.84 26.95 -0.55
CA LEU A 218 12.76 27.20 -1.50
C LEU A 218 13.20 28.32 -2.46
N HIS A 219 13.38 27.94 -3.73
CA HIS A 219 13.79 28.85 -4.80
C HIS A 219 12.56 29.36 -5.58
N SER A 220 12.69 29.55 -6.89
CA SER A 220 11.59 30.00 -7.76
C SER A 220 10.37 29.08 -7.66
N VAL A 221 9.23 29.66 -7.33
CA VAL A 221 7.91 29.01 -7.30
C VAL A 221 6.99 29.71 -8.27
N ALA A 222 6.38 28.97 -9.19
CA ALA A 222 5.38 29.47 -10.12
C ALA A 222 4.20 30.11 -9.37
N ASP A 223 3.75 31.27 -9.85
CA ASP A 223 2.60 31.99 -9.28
C ASP A 223 1.29 31.38 -9.79
N VAL A 224 0.93 30.24 -9.21
CA VAL A 224 -0.34 29.54 -9.47
C VAL A 224 -1.04 29.13 -8.17
N GLY A 225 -2.35 28.93 -8.23
CA GLY A 225 -3.13 28.30 -7.17
C GLY A 225 -3.33 26.80 -7.41
N ILE A 226 -3.44 26.02 -6.33
CA ILE A 226 -3.80 24.60 -6.35
C ILE A 226 -5.24 24.45 -5.88
N VAL A 227 -6.06 23.70 -6.62
CA VAL A 227 -7.45 23.44 -6.24
C VAL A 227 -7.53 22.71 -4.90
N GLY A 228 -8.46 23.13 -4.04
CA GLY A 228 -8.54 22.69 -2.64
C GLY A 228 -8.43 21.16 -2.42
N PRO A 229 -9.19 20.31 -3.14
CA PRO A 229 -9.13 18.86 -2.98
C PRO A 229 -7.76 18.22 -3.24
N SER A 230 -6.88 18.91 -3.98
CA SER A 230 -5.54 18.43 -4.36
C SER A 230 -4.43 19.00 -3.48
N VAL A 231 -4.72 20.01 -2.64
CA VAL A 231 -3.76 20.68 -1.76
C VAL A 231 -3.12 19.70 -0.80
N GLU A 232 -3.93 19.01 0.01
CA GLU A 232 -3.43 18.12 1.05
C GLU A 232 -2.66 16.91 0.49
N PRO A 233 -3.17 16.21 -0.55
CA PRO A 233 -2.39 15.20 -1.27
C PRO A 233 -1.04 15.69 -1.77
N LEU A 234 -1.00 16.91 -2.31
CA LEU A 234 0.24 17.49 -2.81
C LEU A 234 1.21 17.81 -1.67
N ILE A 235 0.73 18.44 -0.59
CA ILE A 235 1.52 18.70 0.61
C ILE A 235 2.11 17.39 1.14
N HIS A 236 1.31 16.33 1.20
CA HIS A 236 1.74 15.02 1.70
C HIS A 236 2.81 14.39 0.80
N ALA A 237 2.58 14.33 -0.51
CA ALA A 237 3.56 13.80 -1.46
C ALA A 237 4.88 14.58 -1.39
N MET A 238 4.82 15.91 -1.37
CA MET A 238 6.01 16.75 -1.25
C MET A 238 6.72 16.55 0.09
N ALA A 239 5.99 16.42 1.20
CA ALA A 239 6.59 16.17 2.52
C ALA A 239 7.36 14.84 2.55
N GLU A 240 6.81 13.78 1.97
CA GLU A 240 7.50 12.47 1.86
C GLU A 240 8.76 12.57 0.99
N LEU A 241 8.73 13.34 -0.10
CA LEU A 241 9.91 13.55 -0.95
C LEU A 241 10.98 14.39 -0.25
N LEU A 242 10.59 15.46 0.46
CA LEU A 242 11.50 16.30 1.22
C LEU A 242 12.13 15.57 2.42
N ASP A 243 11.35 14.74 3.13
CA ASP A 243 11.86 13.91 4.24
C ASP A 243 12.91 12.91 3.73
N ASN A 244 12.65 12.27 2.59
CA ASN A 244 13.62 11.38 1.94
C ASN A 244 14.87 12.15 1.51
N ALA A 245 14.71 13.25 0.78
CA ALA A 245 15.84 14.07 0.30
C ALA A 245 16.74 14.53 1.46
N THR A 246 16.14 15.01 2.54
CA THR A 246 16.89 15.48 3.72
C THR A 246 17.54 14.32 4.48
N ARG A 247 16.87 13.18 4.64
CA ARG A 247 17.38 11.99 5.35
C ARG A 247 18.57 11.32 4.64
N TYR A 248 18.54 11.26 3.30
CA TYR A 248 19.61 10.60 2.51
C TYR A 248 20.75 11.55 2.11
N SER A 249 20.64 12.83 2.48
CA SER A 249 21.67 13.83 2.23
C SER A 249 22.55 14.10 3.45
N PRO A 250 23.87 14.32 3.29
CA PRO A 250 24.74 14.68 4.39
C PRO A 250 24.23 15.92 5.16
N PRO A 251 24.37 16.00 6.49
CA PRO A 251 23.73 17.03 7.31
C PRO A 251 24.16 18.47 6.98
N LYS A 252 25.32 18.66 6.34
CA LYS A 252 25.84 19.98 5.91
C LYS A 252 25.31 20.45 4.56
N THR A 253 24.62 19.59 3.81
CA THR A 253 24.10 19.89 2.48
C THR A 253 22.68 20.44 2.55
N ARG A 254 22.33 21.27 1.57
CA ARG A 254 21.00 21.85 1.38
C ARG A 254 20.22 21.00 0.39
N VAL A 255 18.90 20.94 0.57
CA VAL A 255 17.96 20.37 -0.39
C VAL A 255 17.28 21.53 -1.11
N HIS A 256 17.28 21.51 -2.44
CA HIS A 256 16.75 22.59 -3.26
C HIS A 256 15.34 22.23 -3.74
N LEU A 257 14.37 23.09 -3.44
CA LEU A 257 12.98 22.95 -3.89
C LEU A 257 12.67 24.07 -4.89
N THR A 258 12.30 23.68 -6.11
CA THR A 258 11.83 24.58 -7.16
C THR A 258 10.47 24.11 -7.67
N ALA A 259 9.66 25.06 -8.14
CA ALA A 259 8.42 24.75 -8.82
C ALA A 259 8.24 25.67 -10.02
N VAL A 260 8.24 25.10 -11.21
CA VAL A 260 8.23 25.85 -12.48
C VAL A 260 7.04 25.44 -13.34
N GLU A 261 6.45 26.40 -14.03
CA GLU A 261 5.38 26.11 -14.98
C GLU A 261 5.96 25.47 -16.24
N VAL A 262 5.34 24.39 -16.69
CA VAL A 262 5.71 23.61 -17.86
C VAL A 262 4.49 23.37 -18.75
N GLN A 263 4.69 22.89 -19.98
CA GLN A 263 3.58 22.66 -20.91
C GLN A 263 2.50 21.72 -20.35
N SER A 264 2.90 20.72 -19.55
CA SER A 264 2.03 19.74 -18.91
C SER A 264 1.37 20.21 -17.60
N GLY A 265 1.77 21.38 -17.05
CA GLY A 265 1.27 21.91 -15.78
C GLY A 265 2.37 22.55 -14.96
N VAL A 266 2.62 22.06 -13.75
CA VAL A 266 3.72 22.56 -12.90
C VAL A 266 4.66 21.41 -12.56
N ALA A 267 5.95 21.59 -12.85
CA ALA A 267 7.00 20.67 -12.42
C ALA A 267 7.58 21.16 -11.09
N ILE A 268 7.42 20.34 -10.05
CA ILE A 268 8.08 20.52 -8.77
C ILE A 268 9.33 19.64 -8.74
N GLU A 269 10.49 20.27 -8.57
CA GLU A 269 11.78 19.57 -8.49
C GLU A 269 12.35 19.69 -7.07
N ILE A 270 12.64 18.54 -6.47
CA ILE A 270 13.36 18.42 -5.20
C ILE A 270 14.70 17.78 -5.51
N GLU A 271 15.76 18.57 -5.36
CA GLU A 271 17.11 18.15 -5.69
C GLU A 271 17.98 18.07 -4.43
N ASP A 272 18.63 16.93 -4.26
CA ASP A 272 19.47 16.63 -3.12
C ASP A 272 20.93 16.33 -3.52
N ALA A 273 21.83 16.37 -2.53
CA ALA A 273 23.25 16.09 -2.68
C ALA A 273 23.64 14.81 -1.92
N GLY A 274 22.69 13.89 -1.81
CA GLY A 274 22.82 12.62 -1.10
C GLY A 274 23.47 11.52 -1.91
N VAL A 275 23.26 10.29 -1.45
CA VAL A 275 23.69 9.10 -2.19
C VAL A 275 22.73 8.88 -3.36
N GLY A 276 23.25 8.90 -4.58
CA GLY A 276 22.47 8.59 -5.78
C GLY A 276 21.87 7.17 -5.74
N LEU A 277 20.90 6.92 -6.61
CA LEU A 277 20.25 5.60 -6.70
C LEU A 277 21.15 4.60 -7.44
N THR A 278 21.31 3.41 -6.87
CA THR A 278 21.84 2.27 -7.62
C THR A 278 20.84 1.85 -8.69
N GLU A 279 21.30 1.19 -9.75
CA GLU A 279 20.43 0.72 -10.84
C GLU A 279 19.35 -0.26 -10.33
N GLU A 280 19.68 -1.11 -9.36
CA GLU A 280 18.72 -1.99 -8.69
C GLU A 280 17.68 -1.22 -7.88
N ALA A 281 18.10 -0.20 -7.13
CA ALA A 281 17.18 0.65 -6.38
C ALA A 281 16.24 1.41 -7.31
N ARG A 282 16.75 1.91 -8.43
CA ARG A 282 15.97 2.59 -9.46
C ARG A 282 14.92 1.66 -10.08
N ARG A 283 15.30 0.45 -10.52
CA ARG A 283 14.35 -0.54 -11.04
C ARG A 283 13.26 -0.89 -10.04
N ARG A 284 13.62 -1.04 -8.75
CA ARG A 284 12.65 -1.29 -7.69
C ARG A 284 11.68 -0.12 -7.52
N THR A 285 12.17 1.12 -7.54
CA THR A 285 11.31 2.30 -7.49
C THR A 285 10.37 2.36 -8.69
N ASP A 286 10.87 2.12 -9.90
CA ASP A 286 10.03 2.11 -11.11
C ASP A 286 8.94 1.04 -11.03
N LEU A 287 9.24 -0.14 -10.47
CA LEU A 287 8.25 -1.18 -10.20
C LEU A 287 7.19 -0.72 -9.19
N VAL A 288 7.58 -0.15 -8.05
CA VAL A 288 6.64 0.36 -7.03
C VAL A 288 5.72 1.42 -7.63
N LEU A 289 6.25 2.30 -8.48
CA LEU A 289 5.46 3.33 -9.15
C LEU A 289 4.52 2.75 -10.21
N ALA A 290 4.94 1.71 -10.93
CA ALA A 290 4.11 1.03 -11.93
C ALA A 290 2.93 0.27 -11.29
N HIS A 291 3.13 -0.30 -10.09
CA HIS A 291 2.10 -1.08 -9.39
C HIS A 291 1.22 -0.24 -8.46
N ALA A 292 1.59 1.01 -8.16
CA ALA A 292 0.82 1.91 -7.30
C ALA A 292 -0.69 2.04 -7.64
N PRO A 293 -1.14 2.03 -8.92
CA PRO A 293 -2.56 2.04 -9.26
C PRO A 293 -3.29 0.74 -8.90
N SER A 294 -2.58 -0.39 -8.86
CA SER A 294 -3.13 -1.71 -8.58
C SER A 294 -3.35 -1.98 -7.10
N GLY A 295 -3.04 -1.04 -6.21
CA GLY A 295 -3.22 -1.13 -4.75
C GLY A 295 -1.95 -1.55 -4.01
N LEU A 296 -2.07 -1.90 -2.73
CA LEU A 296 -0.91 -2.24 -1.92
C LEU A 296 -0.50 -3.70 -2.15
N ASP A 297 0.64 -3.94 -2.81
CA ASP A 297 1.32 -5.24 -2.70
C ASP A 297 2.23 -5.22 -1.48
N LEU A 298 1.98 -6.11 -0.52
CA LEU A 298 2.81 -6.28 0.67
C LEU A 298 4.25 -6.66 0.30
N LYS A 299 4.46 -7.28 -0.87
CA LYS A 299 5.80 -7.62 -1.40
C LYS A 299 6.59 -6.37 -1.81
N ASP A 300 5.93 -5.30 -2.23
CA ASP A 300 6.56 -4.06 -2.67
C ASP A 300 7.12 -3.23 -1.49
N LEU A 301 6.67 -3.51 -0.27
CA LEU A 301 7.16 -2.85 0.94
C LEU A 301 8.53 -3.38 1.40
N GLY A 302 8.91 -4.62 1.03
CA GLY A 302 10.18 -5.23 1.43
C GLY A 302 10.38 -5.39 2.95
N GLU A 303 11.57 -5.84 3.35
CA GLU A 303 11.91 -6.07 4.77
C GLU A 303 12.08 -4.77 5.59
N THR A 304 12.43 -3.67 4.92
CA THR A 304 12.47 -2.32 5.51
C THR A 304 11.52 -1.40 4.73
N PRO A 305 10.28 -1.21 5.21
CA PRO A 305 9.26 -0.47 4.46
C PRO A 305 9.67 0.98 4.22
N ARG A 306 10.06 1.28 2.97
CA ARG A 306 10.29 2.64 2.48
C ARG A 306 8.96 3.28 2.12
N LEU A 307 8.13 3.54 3.13
CA LEU A 307 6.73 3.98 2.99
C LEU A 307 6.60 5.23 2.10
N GLY A 308 7.56 6.17 2.17
CA GLY A 308 7.43 7.47 1.49
C GLY A 308 7.27 7.37 -0.03
N LEU A 309 8.06 6.54 -0.72
CA LEU A 309 7.92 6.40 -2.18
C LEU A 309 6.63 5.67 -2.57
N ALA A 310 6.20 4.69 -1.78
CA ALA A 310 4.93 4.00 -2.01
C ALA A 310 3.74 4.96 -1.82
N VAL A 311 3.79 5.82 -0.79
CA VAL A 311 2.80 6.89 -0.56
C VAL A 311 2.76 7.86 -1.73
N VAL A 312 3.93 8.34 -2.19
CA VAL A 312 4.03 9.23 -3.36
C VAL A 312 3.45 8.55 -4.60
N GLY A 313 3.77 7.27 -4.84
CA GLY A 313 3.22 6.49 -5.95
C GLY A 313 1.69 6.42 -5.91
N ARG A 314 1.09 6.12 -4.74
CA ARG A 314 -0.37 6.07 -4.59
C ARG A 314 -1.04 7.43 -4.77
N LEU A 315 -0.46 8.49 -4.21
CA LEU A 315 -0.95 9.85 -4.40
C LEU A 315 -0.83 10.28 -5.87
N ALA A 316 0.28 9.95 -6.53
CA ALA A 316 0.49 10.21 -7.95
C ALA A 316 -0.54 9.49 -8.82
N ALA A 317 -0.79 8.20 -8.58
CA ALA A 317 -1.81 7.43 -9.29
C ALA A 317 -3.22 8.01 -9.09
N ARG A 318 -3.58 8.35 -7.84
CA ARG A 318 -4.92 8.84 -7.50
C ARG A 318 -5.21 10.26 -8.01
N TYR A 319 -4.23 11.15 -7.92
CA TYR A 319 -4.38 12.57 -8.27
C TYR A 319 -3.75 12.93 -9.62
N ARG A 320 -3.31 11.91 -10.39
CA ARG A 320 -2.71 12.03 -11.73
C ARG A 320 -1.44 12.89 -11.76
N PHE A 321 -0.67 12.86 -10.67
CA PHE A 321 0.67 13.43 -10.68
C PHE A 321 1.59 12.50 -11.48
N GLN A 322 2.53 13.07 -12.24
CA GLN A 322 3.59 12.29 -12.86
C GLN A 322 4.81 12.40 -11.96
N PHE A 323 5.36 11.27 -11.55
CA PHE A 323 6.53 11.24 -10.68
C PHE A 323 7.68 10.51 -11.38
N SER A 324 8.88 11.07 -11.28
CA SER A 324 10.09 10.44 -11.78
C SER A 324 11.30 10.80 -10.94
N LEU A 325 12.26 9.89 -10.86
CA LEU A 325 13.55 10.13 -10.23
C LEU A 325 14.64 10.24 -11.30
N ARG A 326 15.51 11.24 -11.14
CA ARG A 326 16.64 11.52 -12.03
C ARG A 326 17.92 11.69 -11.20
N PRO A 327 19.11 11.48 -11.78
CA PRO A 327 20.35 11.90 -11.13
C PRO A 327 20.36 13.42 -10.90
N SER A 328 20.81 13.83 -9.71
CA SER A 328 21.02 15.25 -9.37
C SER A 328 22.37 15.74 -9.90
N ALA A 329 22.43 17.03 -10.25
CA ALA A 329 23.69 17.68 -10.60
C ALA A 329 24.66 17.75 -9.40
N TYR A 330 24.15 17.63 -8.18
CA TYR A 330 24.92 17.62 -6.93
C TYR A 330 25.36 16.21 -6.51
N GLY A 331 25.16 15.20 -7.36
CA GLY A 331 25.57 13.81 -7.13
C GLY A 331 24.56 12.93 -6.39
N GLY A 332 23.46 13.52 -5.91
CA GLY A 332 22.35 12.82 -5.27
C GLY A 332 21.20 12.47 -6.22
N VAL A 333 19.99 12.68 -5.74
CA VAL A 333 18.75 12.39 -6.49
C VAL A 333 17.97 13.68 -6.74
N ARG A 334 17.36 13.77 -7.93
CA ARG A 334 16.36 14.77 -8.28
C ARG A 334 15.01 14.09 -8.43
N ALA A 335 14.11 14.38 -7.51
CA ALA A 335 12.72 13.97 -7.58
C ALA A 335 11.90 15.02 -8.33
N VAL A 336 11.24 14.60 -9.41
CA VAL A 336 10.40 15.49 -10.23
C VAL A 336 8.95 15.04 -10.11
N LEU A 337 8.10 15.91 -9.58
CA LEU A 337 6.66 15.72 -9.46
C LEU A 337 5.95 16.74 -10.36
N VAL A 338 5.37 16.25 -11.46
CA VAL A 338 4.59 17.08 -12.39
C VAL A 338 3.12 16.99 -12.04
N ILE A 339 2.53 18.15 -11.78
CA ILE A 339 1.14 18.33 -11.43
C ILE A 339 0.38 18.77 -12.70
N PRO A 340 -0.72 18.10 -13.07
CA PRO A 340 -1.46 18.44 -14.29
C PRO A 340 -2.17 19.79 -14.18
N LYS A 341 -2.37 20.45 -15.33
CA LYS A 341 -3.00 21.78 -15.42
C LYS A 341 -4.41 21.85 -14.82
N ASP A 342 -5.15 20.75 -14.85
CA ASP A 342 -6.56 20.70 -14.42
C ASP A 342 -6.75 20.82 -12.90
N ILE A 343 -5.68 20.66 -12.11
CA ILE A 343 -5.71 20.92 -10.67
C ILE A 343 -4.95 22.20 -10.28
N THR A 344 -4.46 22.94 -11.27
CA THR A 344 -3.94 24.29 -11.11
C THR A 344 -5.01 25.31 -11.49
N CYS A 345 -4.94 26.49 -10.90
CA CYS A 345 -5.85 27.60 -11.19
C CYS A 345 -5.10 28.93 -11.06
N THR A 346 -5.72 30.01 -11.51
CA THR A 346 -5.21 31.35 -11.24
C THR A 346 -5.05 31.54 -9.74
N THR A 347 -3.90 32.07 -9.32
CA THR A 347 -3.63 32.33 -7.90
C THR A 347 -4.79 33.11 -7.27
N PRO A 348 -5.49 32.54 -6.27
CA PRO A 348 -6.43 33.30 -5.46
C PRO A 348 -5.64 34.46 -4.84
N ALA A 349 -6.10 35.70 -5.06
CA ALA A 349 -5.47 36.98 -4.71
C ALA A 349 -4.20 36.85 -3.86
N PRO A 350 -3.06 37.42 -4.29
CA PRO A 350 -1.75 37.09 -3.76
C PRO A 350 -1.79 37.03 -2.22
N GLY A 351 -1.59 35.82 -1.70
CA GLY A 351 -1.29 35.58 -0.29
C GLY A 351 0.02 36.26 0.18
N GLY A 352 0.58 37.17 -0.63
CA GLY A 352 1.69 38.05 -0.30
C GLY A 352 1.34 39.21 0.65
N MET A 353 0.07 39.52 0.91
CA MET A 353 -0.28 40.53 1.93
C MET A 353 -0.42 39.97 3.35
N ILE A 354 -0.40 38.65 3.54
CA ILE A 354 -0.20 38.05 4.88
C ILE A 354 1.29 37.72 5.11
N ALA A 355 2.15 37.88 4.09
CA ALA A 355 3.58 37.60 4.15
C ALA A 355 4.48 38.80 4.50
N ILE A 356 3.94 39.91 5.04
CA ILE A 356 4.75 41.04 5.58
C ILE A 356 4.59 41.23 7.10
N ALA A 357 3.74 40.46 7.79
CA ALA A 357 3.58 40.56 9.24
C ALA A 357 3.95 39.27 9.98
N ALA A 358 5.19 38.80 9.83
CA ALA A 358 5.86 37.95 10.82
C ALA A 358 7.39 37.89 10.58
N LYS A 359 8.05 39.05 10.43
CA LYS A 359 9.41 39.14 11.00
C LYS A 359 9.20 39.31 12.49
N LEU A 360 9.28 38.22 13.24
CA LEU A 360 9.60 38.33 14.66
C LEU A 360 10.94 39.10 14.70
N PRO A 361 11.02 40.26 15.36
CA PRO A 361 12.31 40.92 15.55
C PRO A 361 13.24 39.92 16.25
N PRO A 362 14.56 39.89 15.95
CA PRO A 362 15.48 39.13 16.78
C PRO A 362 15.27 39.57 18.25
N PRO A 363 15.22 38.64 19.21
CA PRO A 363 15.00 38.99 20.61
C PRO A 363 16.06 40.01 21.01
N LYS A 364 15.61 41.25 21.31
CA LYS A 364 16.49 42.26 21.91
C LYS A 364 17.03 41.66 23.21
N PRO A 365 18.35 41.67 23.46
CA PRO A 365 18.87 41.25 24.75
C PRO A 365 18.22 42.10 25.82
N VAL A 366 17.48 41.45 26.72
CA VAL A 366 16.89 42.08 27.90
C VAL A 366 18.06 42.52 28.77
N ARG A 367 18.37 43.83 28.75
CA ARG A 367 19.23 44.43 29.76
C ARG A 367 18.55 44.22 31.11
N ARG A 368 19.22 43.50 32.02
CA ARG A 368 18.84 43.42 33.44
C ARG A 368 18.51 44.83 33.96
N PRO A 369 17.38 45.03 34.63
CA PRO A 369 17.14 46.29 35.33
C PRO A 369 18.18 46.43 36.45
N THR A 370 18.94 47.52 36.42
CA THR A 370 19.64 48.02 37.61
C THR A 370 18.60 48.35 38.68
N PRO A 371 18.82 47.98 39.96
CA PRO A 371 17.87 48.27 41.02
C PRO A 371 17.83 49.78 41.31
N THR A 372 16.66 50.39 41.13
CA THR A 372 16.37 51.76 41.59
C THR A 372 15.98 51.74 43.07
N PRO A 373 16.37 52.72 43.90
CA PRO A 373 16.15 52.68 45.35
C PRO A 373 14.68 52.87 45.73
N ALA A 374 14.31 52.29 46.88
CA ALA A 374 12.98 52.33 47.48
C ALA A 374 12.48 53.76 47.80
N PRO A 375 11.17 54.04 47.70
CA PRO A 375 10.59 55.27 48.20
C PRO A 375 10.14 55.15 49.66
N THR A 376 10.49 56.17 50.45
CA THR A 376 10.04 56.47 51.81
C THR A 376 8.58 56.98 51.80
N PRO A 377 7.76 56.74 52.85
CA PRO A 377 6.34 57.07 52.83
C PRO A 377 6.06 58.50 53.32
N VAL A 378 5.07 59.18 52.72
CA VAL A 378 4.50 60.42 53.24
C VAL A 378 2.97 60.32 53.26
N ALA A 379 2.42 60.78 54.38
CA ALA A 379 1.03 60.70 54.81
C ALA A 379 0.08 61.74 54.16
N ALA A 380 -1.20 61.47 54.39
CA ALA A 380 -2.43 62.09 53.92
C ALA A 380 -2.55 63.62 53.97
N ARG A 381 -3.40 64.17 53.09
CA ARG A 381 -4.25 65.36 53.31
C ARG A 381 -5.45 65.38 52.33
N THR A 382 -6.50 66.06 52.78
CA THR A 382 -7.95 65.90 52.50
C THR A 382 -8.56 67.00 51.61
N GLY A 383 -9.46 66.60 50.68
CA GLY A 383 -10.71 67.27 50.19
C GLY A 383 -10.65 68.55 49.31
N PRO A 384 -11.78 69.04 48.71
CA PRO A 384 -13.04 68.36 48.31
C PRO A 384 -13.62 68.74 46.89
N ASP A 385 -14.70 68.02 46.51
CA ASP A 385 -15.84 68.29 45.58
C ASP A 385 -15.68 68.73 44.10
N GLU A 386 -16.29 67.99 43.15
CA GLU A 386 -17.58 68.33 42.49
C GLU A 386 -17.93 67.44 41.25
N PHE A 387 -19.18 66.92 41.27
CA PHE A 387 -20.15 66.58 40.20
C PHE A 387 -19.90 65.61 39.01
N GLY A 388 -20.83 64.65 38.88
CA GLY A 388 -21.19 64.02 37.59
C GLY A 388 -21.95 62.68 37.69
N ARG A 389 -23.25 62.69 38.04
CA ARG A 389 -24.16 61.51 38.06
C ARG A 389 -24.69 61.13 36.66
N VAL A 390 -24.85 59.84 36.39
CA VAL A 390 -25.81 59.27 35.41
C VAL A 390 -26.66 58.19 36.11
N PRO A 391 -27.99 58.09 35.91
CA PRO A 391 -28.88 57.33 36.79
C PRO A 391 -29.21 55.91 36.29
N LEU A 392 -29.36 54.96 37.23
CA LEU A 392 -29.94 53.62 37.02
C LEU A 392 -31.23 53.47 37.86
N PRO A 393 -32.32 52.93 37.31
CA PRO A 393 -33.61 52.82 38.00
C PRO A 393 -33.61 51.72 39.09
N HIS A 394 -34.21 52.03 40.23
CA HIS A 394 -34.42 51.14 41.39
C HIS A 394 -35.92 50.83 41.53
N ASN A 395 -36.28 49.65 42.06
CA ASN A 395 -37.64 49.36 42.52
C ASN A 395 -37.77 49.52 44.05
N THR A 396 -39.00 49.59 44.53
CA THR A 396 -39.46 50.14 45.83
C THR A 396 -39.03 49.37 47.09
N ALA A 397 -38.04 48.48 47.03
CA ALA A 397 -37.56 47.72 48.20
C ALA A 397 -36.02 47.50 48.26
N GLY A 398 -35.21 48.24 47.49
CA GLY A 398 -33.81 48.53 47.85
C GLY A 398 -32.82 47.37 48.03
N LEU A 399 -32.97 46.22 47.35
CA LEU A 399 -32.02 45.10 47.37
C LEU A 399 -31.69 44.59 45.95
N PRO A 400 -30.40 44.36 45.59
CA PRO A 400 -30.01 43.92 44.24
C PRO A 400 -30.24 42.42 44.01
N GLN A 401 -31.06 42.04 43.02
CA GLN A 401 -31.24 40.65 42.57
C GLN A 401 -30.59 40.38 41.20
N ARG A 402 -29.64 39.45 41.18
CA ARG A 402 -28.95 38.89 40.02
C ARG A 402 -29.80 37.78 39.38
N ARG A 403 -30.32 37.97 38.16
CA ARG A 403 -31.02 36.90 37.40
C ARG A 403 -30.11 36.21 36.39
N ARG A 404 -29.95 34.90 36.58
CA ARG A 404 -29.24 33.95 35.72
C ARG A 404 -30.18 33.51 34.58
N ARG A 405 -29.75 33.61 33.32
CA ARG A 405 -30.47 33.06 32.15
C ARG A 405 -30.08 31.59 31.96
N MET A 406 -31.06 30.70 31.96
CA MET A 406 -31.00 29.31 31.49
C MET A 406 -31.97 29.18 30.30
N PRO A 407 -31.59 28.62 29.15
CA PRO A 407 -32.52 28.29 28.08
C PRO A 407 -33.28 26.99 28.36
N GLN A 408 -34.57 27.03 28.02
CA GLN A 408 -35.60 26.04 28.32
C GLN A 408 -35.62 24.93 27.24
N ALA A 409 -35.57 23.67 27.67
CA ALA A 409 -35.72 22.51 26.80
C ALA A 409 -37.19 22.30 26.40
N VAL A 410 -37.43 22.19 25.11
CA VAL A 410 -38.74 21.88 24.49
C VAL A 410 -39.03 20.39 24.65
N ARG A 411 -40.19 20.06 25.26
CA ARG A 411 -40.73 18.70 25.33
C ARG A 411 -41.29 18.30 23.95
N GLY A 412 -40.59 17.41 23.27
CA GLY A 412 -41.09 16.63 22.13
C GLY A 412 -41.58 15.26 22.58
N ARG A 413 -42.83 14.95 22.28
CA ARG A 413 -43.54 13.69 22.55
C ARG A 413 -43.09 12.66 21.50
N ALA A 414 -42.43 11.57 21.92
CA ALA A 414 -42.07 10.45 21.04
C ALA A 414 -42.81 9.19 21.46
N GLY A 415 -43.47 8.58 20.46
CA GLY A 415 -44.23 7.35 20.57
C GLY A 415 -43.36 6.10 20.70
N ALA A 416 -44.02 5.03 21.14
CA ALA A 416 -43.47 3.72 21.46
C ALA A 416 -42.76 3.04 20.27
N SER A 417 -41.68 2.30 20.56
CA SER A 417 -41.12 1.24 19.71
C SER A 417 -41.23 -0.12 20.40
N PRO A 418 -41.47 -1.22 19.67
CA PRO A 418 -41.57 -2.56 20.24
C PRO A 418 -40.20 -3.22 20.43
N ALA A 419 -40.15 -4.13 21.41
CA ALA A 419 -38.99 -4.93 21.77
C ALA A 419 -38.64 -6.00 20.70
N GLN A 420 -37.35 -6.21 20.47
CA GLN A 420 -36.80 -7.40 19.78
C GLN A 420 -35.90 -8.22 20.74
N PRO A 421 -35.78 -9.55 20.54
CA PRO A 421 -35.16 -10.48 21.48
C PRO A 421 -33.64 -10.58 21.28
N GLY A 422 -32.91 -10.86 22.37
CA GLY A 422 -31.45 -11.01 22.37
C GLY A 422 -30.95 -12.35 21.81
N PRO A 423 -29.69 -12.42 21.33
CA PRO A 423 -29.07 -13.64 20.82
C PRO A 423 -28.47 -14.54 21.94
N PRO A 424 -28.33 -15.86 21.69
CA PRO A 424 -27.78 -16.81 22.66
C PRO A 424 -26.25 -16.86 22.67
N ALA A 425 -25.69 -17.37 23.78
CA ALA A 425 -24.27 -17.46 24.09
C ALA A 425 -23.48 -18.43 23.17
N PRO A 426 -22.17 -18.18 22.92
CA PRO A 426 -21.33 -19.11 22.18
C PRO A 426 -20.64 -20.16 23.07
N THR A 427 -20.64 -21.39 22.57
CA THR A 427 -19.84 -22.55 23.00
C THR A 427 -18.37 -22.39 22.57
N SER A 428 -17.50 -23.00 23.37
CA SER A 428 -16.04 -23.07 23.28
C SER A 428 -15.45 -23.41 21.90
N ALA A 429 -14.46 -22.62 21.46
CA ALA A 429 -13.52 -22.94 20.39
C ALA A 429 -12.13 -22.35 20.73
N GLU A 430 -11.07 -22.99 20.23
CA GLU A 430 -9.64 -22.73 20.44
C GLU A 430 -9.21 -21.25 20.31
N PRO A 431 -8.11 -20.83 20.98
CA PRO A 431 -7.72 -19.43 21.01
C PRO A 431 -7.32 -18.95 19.61
N PRO A 432 -7.85 -17.81 19.12
CA PRO A 432 -7.39 -17.23 17.87
C PRO A 432 -5.96 -16.72 18.04
N VAL A 433 -5.10 -17.05 17.07
CA VAL A 433 -3.78 -16.44 16.92
C VAL A 433 -3.98 -14.93 16.79
N GLN A 434 -3.49 -14.18 17.79
CA GLN A 434 -3.68 -12.73 17.86
C GLN A 434 -2.96 -12.05 16.68
N PRO A 435 -3.67 -11.28 15.83
CA PRO A 435 -3.04 -10.49 14.77
C PRO A 435 -2.14 -9.42 15.39
N GLY A 436 -0.83 -9.51 15.18
CA GLY A 436 0.11 -8.53 15.73
C GLY A 436 1.55 -9.00 15.91
N LEU A 437 1.82 -10.32 15.82
CA LEU A 437 3.18 -10.85 15.97
C LEU A 437 4.15 -10.43 14.85
N TRP A 438 3.64 -10.04 13.67
CA TRP A 438 4.49 -9.52 12.59
C TRP A 438 4.95 -8.07 12.82
N LEU A 439 4.34 -7.33 13.75
CA LEU A 439 4.64 -5.91 13.99
C LEU A 439 5.90 -5.70 14.86
N ALA A 440 6.30 -6.69 15.65
CA ALA A 440 7.51 -6.62 16.48
C ALA A 440 8.79 -6.38 15.66
N PRO A 441 9.06 -7.11 14.56
CA PRO A 441 10.20 -6.79 13.68
C PRO A 441 10.03 -5.46 12.93
N PHE A 442 8.80 -5.01 12.64
CA PHE A 442 8.53 -3.74 11.95
C PHE A 442 8.93 -2.50 12.78
N PHE A 443 8.60 -2.46 14.08
CA PHE A 443 8.99 -1.34 14.94
C PHE A 443 10.48 -1.35 15.33
N ASN A 444 11.10 -2.54 15.39
CA ASN A 444 12.54 -2.66 15.65
C ASN A 444 13.39 -2.12 14.50
N GLY A 445 12.94 -2.27 13.24
CA GLY A 445 13.64 -1.70 12.07
C GLY A 445 13.57 -0.16 11.99
N ILE A 446 12.58 0.48 12.62
CA ILE A 446 12.42 1.95 12.63
C ILE A 446 13.33 2.62 13.67
N SER A 447 13.69 1.89 14.75
CA SER A 447 14.46 2.45 15.88
C SER A 447 15.97 2.44 15.69
N GLY A 448 16.51 1.88 14.58
CA GLY A 448 17.94 1.87 14.32
C GLY A 448 18.79 1.16 15.39
N ALA A 449 18.22 0.19 16.12
CA ALA A 449 18.98 -0.63 17.05
C ALA A 449 19.71 -1.72 16.26
N ALA A 450 21.02 -1.55 16.10
CA ALA A 450 21.89 -2.64 15.68
C ALA A 450 21.76 -3.81 16.66
N GLU A 451 21.53 -5.02 16.16
CA GLU A 451 21.59 -6.25 16.93
C GLU A 451 23.01 -6.42 17.50
N ASN A 452 23.22 -6.03 18.76
CA ASN A 452 24.22 -6.67 19.60
C ASN A 452 23.57 -7.89 20.23
N THR A 453 23.56 -9.00 19.49
CA THR A 453 23.30 -10.32 20.04
C THR A 453 24.50 -10.74 20.91
N GLU A 454 24.47 -10.36 22.20
CA GLU A 454 25.23 -11.08 23.24
C GLU A 454 24.62 -12.48 23.38
N SER A 455 25.12 -13.42 22.58
CA SER A 455 24.87 -14.85 22.78
C SER A 455 25.68 -15.35 23.98
N GLY A 456 24.96 -16.01 24.88
CA GLY A 456 25.41 -16.58 26.14
C GLY A 456 26.80 -17.24 26.14
N ARG A 457 27.59 -16.79 27.11
CA ARG A 457 28.80 -17.43 27.61
C ARG A 457 28.45 -18.73 28.36
N PRO A 458 29.00 -19.91 28.00
CA PRO A 458 28.94 -21.08 28.89
C PRO A 458 30.08 -21.02 29.93
N PRO A 459 29.95 -21.73 31.07
CA PRO A 459 30.87 -21.59 32.19
C PRO A 459 32.24 -22.19 31.89
N ARG A 460 33.26 -21.60 32.51
CA ARG A 460 34.65 -22.06 32.51
C ARG A 460 34.75 -23.35 33.31
N ASP A 461 35.27 -24.39 32.67
CA ASP A 461 35.99 -25.48 33.31
C ASP A 461 37.31 -25.68 32.54
N ASP A 462 38.42 -25.45 33.23
CA ASP A 462 39.72 -26.07 32.97
C ASP A 462 40.53 -25.93 34.29
N PRO A 463 41.31 -26.94 34.73
CA PRO A 463 42.47 -27.40 33.96
C PRO A 463 42.70 -28.92 33.99
N SER A 464 43.06 -29.54 32.87
CA SER A 464 44.21 -30.47 32.83
C SER A 464 44.56 -30.95 31.42
N HIS A 465 45.64 -30.38 30.87
CA HIS A 465 46.47 -31.04 29.87
C HIS A 465 47.88 -31.21 30.43
N THR A 466 48.29 -32.46 30.62
CA THR A 466 49.69 -32.85 30.42
C THR A 466 49.74 -34.16 29.65
N SER A 467 50.12 -34.00 28.38
CA SER A 467 51.04 -34.83 27.59
C SER A 467 50.76 -36.33 27.42
N ASN A 468 50.37 -36.65 26.19
CA ASN A 468 50.47 -37.96 25.55
C ASN A 468 51.95 -38.28 25.24
N GLU A 469 52.32 -39.54 25.46
CA GLU A 469 53.65 -40.11 25.21
C GLU A 469 53.60 -40.95 23.93
N SER A 470 54.67 -40.85 23.13
CA SER A 470 55.17 -41.90 22.20
C SER A 470 54.35 -42.20 20.94
N ASP A 471 54.89 -42.62 19.80
CA ASP A 471 56.24 -42.71 19.21
C ASP A 471 55.98 -43.17 17.75
N LYS A 472 56.87 -42.74 16.84
CA LYS A 472 57.21 -43.31 15.53
C LYS A 472 56.15 -43.87 14.57
N GLY A 473 56.21 -43.32 13.35
CA GLY A 473 56.84 -44.03 12.22
C GLY A 473 55.92 -44.86 11.35
N GLU A 474 55.47 -44.31 10.23
CA GLU A 474 55.98 -44.54 8.85
C GLU A 474 55.26 -43.61 7.89
#